data_AF-A0A1M5DDN3-F1
#
_entry.id   AF-A0A1M5DDN3-F1
#
_cell.length_a   1.000
_cell.length_b   1.000
_cell.length_c   1.000
_cell.angle_alpha   90.00
_cell.angle_beta   90.00
_cell.angle_gamma   90.00
#
_symmetry.space_group_name_H-M   'P 1'
#
loop_
_entity.id
_entity.type
_entity.pdbx_description
1 polymer ?
#
loop_
_entity_poly.entity_id
_entity_poly.type
_entity_poly.pdbx_seq_one_letter_code
_entity_poly.pdbx_strand_id
1 'polypeptide(L)'
;MFEAKLLNILNCAKEGTEAKKDVAKLLICLKFAIRHIAKEQRQISETLHQIKNKTDGQECSDFIKLACLRKYERDLKKIFELNNKHLAKIGELAIRALHYYESLGATDHELAQILNCNKKDLEEYRQMHRKFKKGVGFFVDAVMVYNVEHRSRKCDNVFIGDNPEETPFFSALLATMLYQMENNKEFVTKMQELVEDHFPEIRGEMYSLVKDPDGKVRLEKYYPPLKLVKSNYRLNVASKRKS
;
A
#
# COMPACT_ATOMS: atom_id res chain seq x y z
N MET A 1 -13.63 -16.97 -4.09
CA MET A 1 -14.61 -17.36 -3.05
C MET A 1 -15.12 -16.15 -2.26
N PHE A 2 -14.26 -15.30 -1.68
CA PHE A 2 -14.70 -14.14 -0.88
C PHE A 2 -15.42 -13.05 -1.70
N GLU A 3 -14.97 -12.79 -2.92
CA GLU A 3 -15.59 -11.81 -3.82
C GLU A 3 -17.01 -12.22 -4.20
N ALA A 4 -17.22 -13.49 -4.58
CA ALA A 4 -18.55 -14.05 -4.81
C ALA A 4 -19.42 -14.02 -3.54
N LYS A 5 -18.84 -14.24 -2.34
CA LYS A 5 -19.57 -14.09 -1.07
C LYS A 5 -19.96 -12.64 -0.79
N LEU A 6 -19.09 -11.65 -1.02
CA LEU A 6 -19.44 -10.23 -0.86
C LEU A 6 -20.50 -9.83 -1.89
N LEU A 7 -20.34 -10.20 -3.16
CA LEU A 7 -21.36 -9.97 -4.18
C LEU A 7 -22.68 -10.63 -3.80
N ASN A 8 -22.68 -11.85 -3.25
CA ASN A 8 -23.92 -12.48 -2.79
C ASN A 8 -24.52 -11.75 -1.57
N ILE A 9 -23.71 -11.27 -0.64
CA ILE A 9 -24.16 -10.45 0.51
C ILE A 9 -24.75 -9.11 0.02
N LEU A 10 -24.10 -8.46 -0.95
CA LEU A 10 -24.55 -7.22 -1.57
C LEU A 10 -25.82 -7.43 -2.42
N ASN A 11 -25.93 -8.56 -3.12
CA ASN A 11 -27.05 -8.88 -4.01
C ASN A 11 -28.26 -9.49 -3.29
N CYS A 12 -28.06 -10.17 -2.15
CA CYS A 12 -29.12 -10.76 -1.33
C CYS A 12 -29.59 -9.82 -0.21
N ALA A 13 -29.29 -8.53 -0.30
CA ALA A 13 -29.53 -7.55 0.76
C ALA A 13 -31.00 -7.56 1.25
N LYS A 14 -31.23 -8.29 2.34
CA LYS A 14 -32.31 -7.97 3.27
C LYS A 14 -31.81 -6.78 4.07
N GLU A 15 -32.49 -5.65 3.93
CA GLU A 15 -32.14 -4.43 4.67
C GLU A 15 -32.12 -4.70 6.19
N GLY A 16 -31.21 -4.03 6.91
CA GLY A 16 -31.17 -4.05 8.37
C GLY A 16 -30.15 -5.02 9.01
N THR A 17 -30.52 -5.58 10.17
CA THR A 17 -29.60 -6.22 11.13
C THR A 17 -28.94 -7.51 10.61
N GLU A 18 -29.58 -8.25 9.71
CA GLU A 18 -29.01 -9.48 9.13
C GLU A 18 -27.81 -9.18 8.22
N ALA A 19 -27.96 -8.22 7.29
CA ALA A 19 -26.88 -7.79 6.41
C ALA A 19 -25.66 -7.30 7.22
N LYS A 20 -25.90 -6.53 8.29
CA LYS A 20 -24.83 -6.06 9.17
C LYS A 20 -24.02 -7.23 9.77
N LYS A 21 -24.71 -8.26 10.28
CA LYS A 21 -24.05 -9.45 10.84
C LYS A 21 -23.22 -10.21 9.80
N ASP A 22 -23.71 -10.34 8.58
CA ASP A 22 -23.00 -11.08 7.53
C ASP A 22 -21.77 -10.33 7.04
N VAL A 23 -21.83 -9.00 6.94
CA VAL A 23 -20.66 -8.16 6.65
C VAL A 23 -19.63 -8.25 7.80
N ALA A 24 -20.07 -8.24 9.06
CA ALA A 24 -19.15 -8.43 10.20
C ALA A 24 -18.43 -9.79 10.14
N LYS A 25 -19.16 -10.88 9.86
CA LYS A 25 -18.55 -12.20 9.66
C LYS A 25 -17.54 -12.20 8.52
N LEU A 26 -17.88 -11.55 7.40
CA LEU A 26 -16.97 -11.43 6.26
C LEU A 26 -15.69 -10.70 6.67
N LEU A 27 -15.79 -9.54 7.34
CA LEU A 27 -14.63 -8.80 7.83
C LEU A 27 -13.75 -9.68 8.74
N ILE A 28 -14.34 -10.44 9.67
CA ILE A 28 -13.60 -11.37 10.52
C ILE A 28 -12.88 -12.44 9.68
N CYS A 29 -13.55 -13.04 8.70
CA CYS A 29 -12.92 -14.01 7.81
C CYS A 29 -11.77 -13.41 7.00
N LEU A 30 -11.94 -12.18 6.49
CA LEU A 30 -10.87 -11.47 5.77
C LEU A 30 -9.67 -11.23 6.68
N LYS A 31 -9.91 -10.81 7.93
CA LYS A 31 -8.85 -10.63 8.93
C LYS A 31 -8.00 -11.91 9.10
N PHE A 32 -8.63 -13.07 9.22
CA PHE A 32 -7.91 -14.35 9.32
C PHE A 32 -7.18 -14.72 8.03
N ALA A 33 -7.79 -14.49 6.86
CA ALA A 33 -7.15 -14.75 5.57
C ALA A 33 -5.90 -13.88 5.36
N ILE A 34 -5.97 -12.61 5.73
CA ILE A 34 -4.84 -11.68 5.64
C ILE A 34 -3.69 -12.14 6.55
N ARG A 35 -4.00 -12.49 7.81
CA ARG A 35 -2.99 -13.01 8.74
C ARG A 35 -2.28 -14.26 8.23
N HIS A 36 -3.04 -15.16 7.61
CA HIS A 36 -2.47 -16.36 6.99
C HIS A 36 -1.47 -16.00 5.90
N ILE A 37 -1.85 -15.11 4.97
CA ILE A 37 -0.96 -14.64 3.89
C ILE A 37 0.27 -13.93 4.46
N ALA A 38 0.09 -13.05 5.45
CA ALA A 38 1.20 -12.34 6.10
C ALA A 38 2.22 -13.31 6.74
N LYS A 39 1.73 -14.35 7.42
CA LYS A 39 2.56 -15.40 7.99
C LYS A 39 3.33 -16.18 6.92
N GLU A 40 2.67 -16.56 5.83
CA GLU A 40 3.33 -17.22 4.69
C GLU A 40 4.41 -16.32 4.07
N GLN A 41 4.13 -15.03 3.89
CA GLN A 41 5.08 -14.06 3.35
C GLN A 41 6.31 -13.90 4.24
N ARG A 42 6.12 -13.90 5.56
CA ARG A 42 7.22 -13.89 6.53
C ARG A 42 8.09 -15.13 6.38
N GLN A 43 7.49 -16.33 6.35
CA GLN A 43 8.22 -17.59 6.16
C GLN A 43 9.00 -17.62 4.84
N ILE A 44 8.38 -17.14 3.75
CA ILE A 44 9.03 -17.01 2.44
C ILE A 44 10.22 -16.04 2.53
N SER A 45 10.06 -14.89 3.19
CA SER A 45 11.12 -13.89 3.35
C SER A 45 12.30 -14.40 4.16
N GLU A 46 12.02 -15.10 5.27
CA GLU A 46 13.02 -15.77 6.10
C GLU A 46 13.78 -16.83 5.28
N THR A 47 13.06 -17.64 4.49
CA THR A 47 13.66 -18.66 3.61
C THR A 47 14.52 -18.02 2.50
N LEU A 48 14.04 -16.94 1.88
CA LEU A 48 14.79 -16.18 0.87
C LEU A 48 16.09 -15.61 1.45
N HIS A 49 16.04 -15.10 2.69
CA HIS A 49 17.23 -14.61 3.38
C HIS A 49 18.26 -15.73 3.60
N GLN A 50 17.81 -16.90 4.05
CA GLN A 50 18.68 -18.07 4.19
C GLN A 50 19.31 -18.53 2.87
N ILE A 51 18.53 -18.51 1.77
CA ILE A 51 19.05 -18.87 0.44
C ILE A 51 20.11 -17.86 -0.02
N LYS A 52 19.85 -16.56 0.14
CA LYS A 52 20.81 -15.51 -0.23
C LYS A 52 22.12 -15.63 0.54
N ASN A 53 22.05 -15.84 1.85
CA ASN A 53 23.25 -16.03 2.67
C ASN A 53 24.09 -17.23 2.18
N LYS A 54 23.43 -18.34 1.78
CA LYS A 54 24.11 -19.52 1.22
C LYS A 54 24.70 -19.30 -0.17
N THR A 55 24.03 -18.50 -1.02
CA THR A 55 24.52 -18.21 -2.38
C THR A 55 25.63 -17.18 -2.40
N ASP A 56 25.60 -16.20 -1.49
CA ASP A 56 26.55 -15.10 -1.43
C ASP A 56 27.79 -15.45 -0.58
N GLY A 57 27.64 -16.33 0.41
CA GLY A 57 28.69 -16.72 1.36
C GLY A 57 29.73 -17.74 0.86
N GLN A 58 29.83 -18.03 -0.44
CA GLN A 58 30.69 -19.08 -1.01
C GLN A 58 30.49 -20.50 -0.42
N GLU A 59 29.46 -20.74 0.41
CA GLU A 59 29.18 -22.04 1.03
C GLU A 59 28.79 -23.13 0.01
N CYS A 60 28.50 -22.75 -1.24
CA CYS A 60 28.10 -23.65 -2.31
C CYS A 60 29.08 -23.60 -3.48
N SER A 61 30.11 -24.45 -3.45
CA SER A 61 31.09 -24.61 -4.55
C SER A 61 30.58 -25.46 -5.72
N ASP A 62 29.45 -26.14 -5.55
CA ASP A 62 28.84 -27.02 -6.55
C ASP A 62 27.87 -26.25 -7.44
N PHE A 63 28.20 -26.16 -8.73
CA PHE A 63 27.40 -25.47 -9.75
C PHE A 63 25.95 -25.97 -9.84
N ILE A 64 25.71 -27.28 -9.69
CA ILE A 64 24.36 -27.86 -9.78
C ILE A 64 23.52 -27.40 -8.59
N LYS A 65 24.10 -27.44 -7.37
CA LYS A 65 23.42 -26.97 -6.16
C LYS A 65 23.11 -25.47 -6.23
N LEU A 66 24.06 -24.67 -6.72
CA LEU A 66 23.86 -23.23 -6.93
C LEU A 66 22.71 -22.95 -7.92
N ALA A 67 22.65 -23.69 -9.04
CA ALA A 67 21.59 -23.56 -10.02
C ALA A 67 20.21 -23.93 -9.43
N CYS A 68 20.14 -25.00 -8.63
CA CYS A 68 18.93 -25.39 -7.91
C CYS A 68 18.47 -24.33 -6.90
N LEU A 69 19.39 -23.77 -6.10
CA LEU A 69 19.09 -22.71 -5.14
C LEU A 69 18.56 -21.44 -5.83
N ARG A 70 19.17 -21.02 -6.94
CA ARG A 70 18.69 -19.88 -7.74
C ARG A 70 17.33 -20.13 -8.40
N LYS A 71 17.02 -21.37 -8.79
CA LYS A 71 15.68 -21.73 -9.27
C LYS A 71 14.67 -21.59 -8.13
N TYR A 72 14.97 -22.16 -6.97
CA TYR A 72 14.08 -22.11 -5.81
C TYR A 72 13.87 -20.67 -5.30
N GLU A 73 14.90 -19.83 -5.28
CA GLU A 73 14.80 -18.40 -4.98
C GLU A 73 13.80 -17.70 -5.92
N ARG A 74 13.89 -17.96 -7.22
CA ARG A 74 12.94 -17.39 -8.21
C ARG A 74 11.52 -17.87 -7.99
N ASP A 75 11.32 -19.14 -7.66
CA ASP A 75 9.99 -19.69 -7.40
C ASP A 75 9.39 -19.08 -6.12
N LEU A 76 10.18 -18.91 -5.06
CA LEU A 76 9.76 -18.22 -3.84
C LEU A 76 9.40 -16.75 -4.08
N LYS A 77 10.20 -16.02 -4.88
CA LYS A 77 9.87 -14.63 -5.28
C LYS A 77 8.55 -14.54 -6.03
N LYS A 78 8.28 -15.46 -6.95
CA LYS A 78 6.99 -15.52 -7.66
C LYS A 78 5.83 -15.78 -6.71
N ILE A 79 5.98 -16.69 -5.75
CA ILE A 79 4.94 -16.94 -4.73
C ILE A 79 4.72 -15.68 -3.88
N PHE A 80 5.80 -14.99 -3.50
CA PHE A 80 5.71 -13.73 -2.75
C PHE A 80 4.92 -12.65 -3.52
N GLU A 81 5.21 -12.47 -4.81
CA GLU A 81 4.48 -11.55 -5.69
C GLU A 81 3.00 -11.94 -5.85
N LEU A 82 2.70 -13.24 -5.98
CA LEU A 82 1.32 -13.74 -6.03
C LEU A 82 0.59 -13.43 -4.72
N ASN A 83 1.24 -13.64 -3.57
CA ASN A 83 0.68 -13.31 -2.27
C ASN A 83 0.42 -11.80 -2.12
N ASN A 84 1.30 -10.93 -2.63
CA ASN A 84 1.06 -9.48 -2.67
C ASN A 84 -0.19 -9.13 -3.50
N LYS A 85 -0.37 -9.76 -4.67
CA LYS A 85 -1.56 -9.57 -5.50
C LYS A 85 -2.83 -10.06 -4.82
N HIS A 86 -2.77 -11.19 -4.12
CA HIS A 86 -3.90 -11.71 -3.35
C HIS A 86 -4.25 -10.80 -2.17
N LEU A 87 -3.24 -10.30 -1.46
CA LEU A 87 -3.40 -9.35 -0.36
C LEU A 87 -4.05 -8.05 -0.85
N ALA A 88 -3.61 -7.50 -1.97
CA ALA A 88 -4.20 -6.31 -2.59
C ALA A 88 -5.68 -6.51 -2.98
N LYS A 89 -6.04 -7.69 -3.53
CA LYS A 89 -7.44 -8.02 -3.84
C LYS A 89 -8.31 -8.16 -2.59
N ILE A 90 -7.77 -8.77 -1.54
CA ILE A 90 -8.46 -8.87 -0.25
C ILE A 90 -8.63 -7.48 0.37
N GLY A 91 -7.64 -6.60 0.25
CA GLY A 91 -7.73 -5.22 0.72
C GLY A 91 -8.80 -4.42 0.00
N GLU A 92 -8.93 -4.56 -1.32
CA GLU A 92 -10.03 -3.93 -2.08
C GLU A 92 -11.40 -4.39 -1.56
N LEU A 93 -11.53 -5.69 -1.29
CA LEU A 93 -12.75 -6.26 -0.71
C LEU A 93 -13.02 -5.72 0.70
N ALA A 94 -11.97 -5.59 1.51
CA ALA A 94 -12.05 -5.06 2.87
C ALA A 94 -12.49 -3.59 2.88
N ILE A 95 -11.97 -2.75 1.96
CA ILE A 95 -12.39 -1.35 1.82
C ILE A 95 -13.89 -1.25 1.56
N ARG A 96 -14.40 -2.05 0.62
CA ARG A 96 -15.83 -2.10 0.28
C ARG A 96 -16.66 -2.60 1.46
N ALA A 97 -16.21 -3.66 2.12
CA ALA A 97 -16.90 -4.24 3.27
C ALA A 97 -16.94 -3.27 4.46
N LEU A 98 -15.85 -2.54 4.75
CA LEU A 98 -15.79 -1.54 5.81
C LEU A 98 -16.75 -0.37 5.55
N HIS A 99 -16.74 0.18 4.33
CA HIS A 99 -17.69 1.23 3.93
C HIS A 99 -19.14 0.75 4.05
N TYR A 100 -19.43 -0.46 3.56
CA TYR A 100 -20.79 -0.99 3.61
C TYR A 100 -21.23 -1.27 5.06
N TYR A 101 -20.34 -1.82 5.88
CA TYR A 101 -20.60 -2.05 7.31
C TYR A 101 -20.94 -0.75 8.05
N GLU A 102 -20.19 0.32 7.77
CA GLU A 102 -20.47 1.65 8.31
C GLU A 102 -21.83 2.19 7.84
N SER A 103 -22.14 2.05 6.54
CA SER A 103 -23.43 2.50 5.98
C SER A 103 -24.65 1.78 6.58
N LEU A 104 -24.47 0.56 7.08
CA LEU A 104 -25.48 -0.22 7.81
C LEU A 104 -25.65 0.21 9.27
N GLY A 105 -25.00 1.30 9.69
CA GLY A 105 -25.08 1.83 11.05
C GLY A 105 -24.26 1.05 12.08
N ALA A 106 -23.16 0.42 11.65
CA ALA A 106 -22.23 -0.18 12.60
C ALA A 106 -21.61 0.89 13.52
N THR A 107 -21.48 0.54 14.79
CA THR A 107 -20.94 1.42 15.84
C THR A 107 -19.41 1.31 15.93
N ASP A 108 -18.77 2.33 16.52
CA ASP A 108 -17.34 2.29 16.81
C ASP A 108 -16.97 1.11 17.74
N HIS A 109 -17.89 0.70 18.61
CA HIS A 109 -17.68 -0.48 19.45
C HIS A 109 -17.61 -1.77 18.64
N GLU A 110 -18.51 -1.95 17.68
CA GLU A 110 -18.50 -3.11 16.78
C GLU A 110 -17.22 -3.13 15.94
N LEU A 111 -16.80 -1.96 15.42
CA LEU A 111 -15.53 -1.85 14.71
C LEU A 111 -14.34 -2.19 15.62
N ALA A 112 -14.32 -1.69 16.85
CA ALA A 112 -13.26 -1.95 17.81
C ALA A 112 -13.08 -3.46 18.07
N GLN A 113 -14.18 -4.22 18.13
CA GLN A 113 -14.14 -5.67 18.28
C GLN A 113 -13.53 -6.36 17.05
N ILE A 114 -13.93 -5.95 15.85
CA ILE A 114 -13.39 -6.52 14.59
C ILE A 114 -11.90 -6.20 14.45
N LEU A 115 -11.50 -4.96 14.68
CA LEU A 115 -10.12 -4.50 14.56
C LEU A 115 -9.27 -4.93 15.76
N ASN A 116 -9.90 -5.32 16.87
CA ASN A 116 -9.24 -5.73 18.12
C ASN A 116 -8.44 -4.58 18.76
N CYS A 117 -9.01 -3.38 18.75
CA CYS A 117 -8.41 -2.13 19.23
C CYS A 117 -9.19 -1.50 20.40
N ASN A 118 -8.63 -0.43 20.97
CA ASN A 118 -9.27 0.28 22.06
C ASN A 118 -10.43 1.14 21.54
N LYS A 119 -11.62 0.93 22.10
CA LYS A 119 -12.83 1.69 21.76
C LYS A 119 -12.64 3.19 22.00
N LYS A 120 -11.96 3.59 23.08
CA LYS A 120 -11.79 5.01 23.41
C LYS A 120 -11.02 5.76 22.33
N ASP A 121 -9.94 5.15 21.85
CA ASP A 121 -9.13 5.70 20.77
C ASP A 121 -9.99 5.90 19.51
N LEU A 122 -10.82 4.92 19.15
CA LEU A 122 -11.77 5.04 18.02
C LEU A 122 -12.78 6.19 18.20
N GLU A 123 -13.34 6.37 19.39
CA GLU A 123 -14.27 7.48 19.68
C GLU A 123 -13.56 8.84 19.53
N GLU A 124 -12.33 8.96 20.01
CA GLU A 124 -11.49 10.15 19.85
C GLU A 124 -11.18 10.44 18.38
N TYR A 125 -10.76 9.42 17.62
CA TYR A 125 -10.52 9.54 16.18
C TYR A 125 -11.78 9.91 15.41
N ARG A 126 -12.97 9.41 15.80
CA ARG A 126 -14.24 9.81 15.16
C ARG A 126 -14.55 11.28 15.40
N GLN A 127 -14.27 11.80 16.59
CA GLN A 127 -14.44 13.23 16.86
C GLN A 127 -13.49 14.09 16.02
N MET A 128 -12.24 13.66 15.85
CA MET A 128 -11.29 14.34 14.95
C MET A 128 -11.74 14.26 13.50
N HIS A 129 -12.13 13.08 13.01
CA HIS A 129 -12.63 12.89 11.66
C HIS A 129 -13.83 13.77 11.35
N ARG A 130 -14.79 13.95 12.27
CA ARG A 130 -15.96 14.84 12.07
C ARG A 130 -15.57 16.30 11.81
N LYS A 131 -14.42 16.76 12.30
CA LYS A 131 -13.91 18.11 12.04
C LYS A 131 -13.43 18.26 10.59
N PHE A 132 -13.01 17.17 9.96
CA PHE A 132 -12.67 17.11 8.55
C PHE A 132 -13.95 16.83 7.75
N LYS A 133 -14.40 17.80 6.94
CA LYS A 133 -15.53 17.61 6.00
C LYS A 133 -15.15 16.71 4.82
N LYS A 134 -14.57 15.54 5.06
CA LYS A 134 -14.21 14.57 4.02
C LYS A 134 -15.36 13.59 3.83
N GLY A 135 -15.68 13.29 2.57
CA GLY A 135 -16.71 12.32 2.16
C GLY A 135 -16.24 10.86 2.20
N VAL A 136 -15.12 10.56 2.87
CA VAL A 136 -14.61 9.20 3.06
C VAL A 136 -15.22 8.59 4.33
N GLY A 137 -15.55 7.30 4.31
CA GLY A 137 -16.07 6.61 5.49
C GLY A 137 -15.02 6.49 6.59
N PHE A 138 -15.41 6.83 7.83
CA PHE A 138 -14.51 6.80 8.99
C PHE A 138 -13.90 5.42 9.22
N PHE A 139 -14.60 4.33 8.87
CA PHE A 139 -14.10 2.97 9.12
C PHE A 139 -12.82 2.64 8.34
N VAL A 140 -12.69 3.18 7.13
CA VAL A 140 -11.46 3.02 6.33
C VAL A 140 -10.36 3.93 6.86
N ASP A 141 -10.69 5.18 7.19
CA ASP A 141 -9.73 6.14 7.75
C ASP A 141 -9.19 5.69 9.12
N ALA A 142 -10.02 5.06 9.95
CA ALA A 142 -9.61 4.44 11.20
C ALA A 142 -8.45 3.46 10.99
N VAL A 143 -8.51 2.66 9.93
CA VAL A 143 -7.45 1.71 9.60
C VAL A 143 -6.24 2.41 8.97
N MET A 144 -6.43 3.22 7.93
CA MET A 144 -5.32 3.73 7.10
C MET A 144 -4.68 5.02 7.59
N VAL A 145 -5.46 5.92 8.19
CA VAL A 145 -4.99 7.24 8.62
C VAL A 145 -4.64 7.21 10.10
N TYR A 146 -5.51 6.63 10.92
CA TYR A 146 -5.36 6.60 12.38
C TYR A 146 -4.68 5.33 12.90
N ASN A 147 -4.44 4.33 12.04
CA ASN A 147 -3.72 3.10 12.35
C ASN A 147 -4.22 2.41 13.63
N VAL A 148 -5.54 2.37 13.83
CA VAL A 148 -6.12 1.90 15.10
C VAL A 148 -5.87 0.42 15.41
N GLU A 149 -5.51 -0.39 14.43
CA GLU A 149 -5.07 -1.77 14.66
C GLU A 149 -3.75 -1.86 15.44
N HIS A 150 -2.96 -0.77 15.45
CA HIS A 150 -1.69 -0.72 16.15
C HIS A 150 -1.90 -0.70 17.66
N ARG A 151 -1.50 -1.79 18.32
CA ARG A 151 -1.55 -1.89 19.78
C ARG A 151 -0.28 -1.27 20.36
N SER A 152 -0.38 -0.02 20.85
CA SER A 152 0.75 0.71 21.45
C SER A 152 1.59 -0.16 22.40
N ARG A 153 0.94 -0.92 23.28
CA ARG A 153 1.63 -1.74 24.31
C ARG A 153 2.57 -2.85 23.80
N LYS A 154 2.52 -3.24 22.52
CA LYS A 154 3.41 -4.28 21.96
C LYS A 154 4.38 -3.77 20.90
N CYS A 155 4.23 -2.51 20.47
CA CYS A 155 4.83 -2.06 19.21
C CYS A 155 5.45 -0.66 19.30
N ASP A 156 5.89 -0.22 20.49
CA ASP A 156 6.52 1.10 20.68
C ASP A 156 7.79 1.31 19.83
N ASN A 157 8.36 0.23 19.25
CA ASN A 157 9.56 0.29 18.40
C ASN A 157 9.43 -0.48 17.06
N VAL A 158 8.23 -0.91 16.66
CA VAL A 158 8.03 -1.76 15.48
C VAL A 158 7.37 -0.91 14.39
N PHE A 159 8.04 -0.72 13.26
CA PHE A 159 7.44 -0.02 12.12
C PHE A 159 6.23 -0.83 11.67
N ILE A 160 5.14 -0.18 11.24
CA ILE A 160 3.87 -0.87 10.93
C ILE A 160 4.05 -1.96 9.86
N GLY A 161 5.06 -1.82 8.99
CA GLY A 161 5.43 -2.83 7.99
C GLY A 161 6.14 -4.08 8.52
N ASP A 162 6.64 -4.07 9.76
CA ASP A 162 7.48 -5.14 10.30
C ASP A 162 6.66 -6.29 10.93
N ASN A 163 5.36 -6.06 11.21
CA ASN A 163 4.49 -7.09 11.76
C ASN A 163 3.06 -7.08 11.16
N PRO A 164 2.93 -7.41 9.86
CA PRO A 164 1.66 -7.38 9.14
C PRO A 164 0.57 -8.33 9.71
N GLU A 165 0.95 -9.30 10.56
CA GLU A 165 0.02 -10.20 11.25
C GLU A 165 -0.78 -9.50 12.37
N GLU A 166 -0.19 -8.49 13.00
CA GLU A 166 -0.82 -7.72 14.08
C GLU A 166 -1.74 -6.61 13.53
N THR A 167 -1.43 -6.09 12.34
CA THR A 167 -2.20 -5.04 11.64
C THR A 167 -2.72 -5.52 10.27
N PRO A 168 -3.61 -6.53 10.24
CA PRO A 168 -4.00 -7.19 8.99
C PRO A 168 -4.77 -6.28 8.04
N PHE A 169 -5.76 -5.52 8.50
CA PHE A 169 -6.50 -4.65 7.58
C PHE A 169 -5.62 -3.53 7.04
N PHE A 170 -4.78 -2.91 7.87
CA PHE A 170 -3.80 -1.93 7.40
C PHE A 170 -2.91 -2.51 6.29
N SER A 171 -2.34 -3.69 6.53
CA SER A 171 -1.45 -4.36 5.57
C SER A 171 -2.14 -4.63 4.24
N ALA A 172 -3.39 -5.08 4.28
CA ALA A 172 -4.17 -5.35 3.08
C ALA A 172 -4.53 -4.06 2.32
N LEU A 173 -4.98 -3.03 3.02
CA LEU A 173 -5.35 -1.75 2.41
C LEU A 173 -4.13 -1.03 1.81
N LEU A 174 -2.99 -1.08 2.50
CA LEU A 174 -1.72 -0.57 1.98
C LEU A 174 -1.29 -1.34 0.73
N ALA A 175 -1.38 -2.68 0.73
CA ALA A 175 -1.09 -3.49 -0.44
C ALA A 175 -1.99 -3.14 -1.63
N THR A 176 -3.28 -2.86 -1.39
CA THR A 176 -4.20 -2.36 -2.42
C THR A 176 -3.73 -1.03 -2.98
N MET A 177 -3.35 -0.08 -2.11
CA MET A 177 -2.88 1.24 -2.54
C MET A 177 -1.61 1.12 -3.39
N LEU A 178 -0.62 0.36 -2.94
CA LEU A 178 0.62 0.11 -3.67
C LEU A 178 0.34 -0.57 -5.03
N TYR A 179 -0.53 -1.58 -5.05
CA TYR A 179 -0.91 -2.24 -6.30
C TYR A 179 -1.58 -1.28 -7.29
N GLN A 180 -2.46 -0.39 -6.83
CA GLN A 180 -3.08 0.63 -7.67
C GLN A 180 -2.05 1.65 -8.18
N MET A 181 -1.10 2.07 -7.35
CA MET A 181 -0.01 2.95 -7.79
C MET A 181 0.87 2.32 -8.86
N GLU A 182 1.15 1.01 -8.78
CA GLU A 182 1.97 0.30 -9.76
C GLU A 182 1.22 0.03 -11.08
N ASN A 183 -0.08 -0.28 -11.00
CA ASN A 183 -0.80 -0.88 -12.12
C ASN A 183 -1.93 0.00 -12.70
N ASN A 184 -2.27 1.13 -12.07
CA ASN A 184 -3.37 1.99 -12.48
C ASN A 184 -2.92 3.45 -12.68
N LYS A 185 -2.64 3.82 -13.94
CA LYS A 185 -2.20 5.17 -14.31
C LYS A 185 -3.21 6.26 -13.95
N GLU A 186 -4.50 5.97 -14.05
CA GLU A 186 -5.56 6.93 -13.70
C GLU A 186 -5.54 7.21 -12.19
N PHE A 187 -5.39 6.16 -11.38
CA PHE A 187 -5.26 6.28 -9.93
C PHE A 187 -4.04 7.12 -9.55
N VAL A 188 -2.88 6.87 -10.18
CA VAL A 188 -1.65 7.64 -9.95
C VAL A 188 -1.85 9.11 -10.31
N THR A 189 -2.48 9.39 -11.44
CA THR A 189 -2.74 10.76 -11.90
C THR A 189 -3.63 11.50 -10.91
N LYS A 190 -4.73 10.87 -10.47
CA LYS A 190 -5.63 11.43 -9.45
C LYS A 190 -4.94 11.67 -8.11
N MET A 191 -4.08 10.74 -7.68
CA MET A 191 -3.29 10.92 -6.45
C MET A 191 -2.33 12.09 -6.57
N GLN A 192 -1.67 12.23 -7.72
CA GLN A 192 -0.77 13.35 -7.97
C GLN A 192 -1.52 14.68 -7.99
N GLU A 193 -2.67 14.75 -8.67
CA GLU A 193 -3.56 15.93 -8.65
C GLU A 193 -3.99 16.29 -7.23
N LEU A 194 -4.41 15.32 -6.42
CA LEU A 194 -4.79 15.54 -5.02
C LEU A 194 -3.63 16.08 -4.17
N VAL A 195 -2.41 15.55 -4.38
CA VAL A 195 -1.20 16.02 -3.68
C VAL A 195 -0.86 17.44 -4.11
N GLU A 196 -0.88 17.74 -5.41
CA GLU A 196 -0.63 19.09 -5.94
C GLU A 196 -1.68 20.10 -5.47
N ASP A 197 -2.94 19.69 -5.31
CA ASP A 197 -4.01 20.55 -4.81
C ASP A 197 -3.87 20.86 -3.31
N HIS A 198 -3.44 19.88 -2.50
CA HIS A 198 -3.28 20.06 -1.05
C HIS A 198 -1.92 20.64 -0.65
N PHE A 199 -0.91 20.42 -1.48
CA PHE A 199 0.46 20.88 -1.31
C PHE A 199 0.93 21.57 -2.60
N PRO A 200 0.38 22.76 -2.93
CA PRO A 200 0.69 23.47 -4.16
C PRO A 200 2.17 23.80 -4.32
N GLU A 201 2.94 23.82 -3.23
CA GLU A 201 4.40 23.93 -3.23
C GLU A 201 5.11 22.76 -3.92
N ILE A 202 4.48 21.59 -4.03
CA ILE A 202 5.02 20.42 -4.75
C ILE A 202 4.83 20.58 -6.27
N ARG A 203 3.94 21.47 -6.70
CA ARG A 203 3.60 21.69 -8.11
C ARG A 203 4.79 22.26 -8.88
N GLY A 204 5.37 21.44 -9.76
CA GLY A 204 6.54 21.82 -10.57
C GLY A 204 7.88 21.77 -9.83
N GLU A 205 7.89 21.35 -8.56
CA GLU A 205 9.11 21.11 -7.79
C GLU A 205 9.39 19.61 -7.73
N MET A 206 10.14 19.11 -8.71
CA MET A 206 10.78 17.80 -8.54
C MET A 206 11.90 17.98 -7.51
N TYR A 207 12.04 17.07 -6.56
CA TYR A 207 13.17 17.06 -5.63
C TYR A 207 14.04 15.84 -5.92
N SER A 208 15.36 16.03 -5.98
CA SER A 208 16.35 14.95 -6.03
C SER A 208 17.03 14.81 -4.67
N LEU A 209 17.15 13.57 -4.21
CA LEU A 209 17.98 13.24 -3.05
C LEU A 209 19.44 13.33 -3.47
N VAL A 210 20.16 14.31 -2.93
CA VAL A 210 21.59 14.47 -3.13
C VAL A 210 22.30 14.07 -1.85
N LYS A 211 23.30 13.20 -1.98
CA LYS A 211 24.16 12.81 -0.87
C LYS A 211 25.41 13.70 -0.94
N ASP A 212 25.60 14.50 0.10
CA ASP A 212 26.79 15.34 0.25
C ASP A 212 28.05 14.45 0.41
N PRO A 213 29.26 15.01 0.17
CA PRO A 213 30.51 14.28 0.34
C PRO A 213 30.69 13.67 1.74
N ASP A 214 30.10 14.28 2.76
CA ASP A 214 30.09 13.81 4.15
C ASP A 214 29.04 12.73 4.44
N GLY A 215 28.32 12.28 3.40
CA GLY A 215 27.33 11.23 3.47
C GLY A 215 25.95 11.65 3.99
N LYS A 216 25.75 12.94 4.30
CA LYS A 216 24.44 13.49 4.65
C LYS A 216 23.54 13.58 3.42
N VAL A 217 22.29 13.15 3.57
CA VAL A 217 21.29 13.19 2.49
C VAL A 217 20.46 14.45 2.64
N ARG A 218 20.39 15.27 1.60
CA ARG A 218 19.52 16.45 1.52
C ARG A 218 18.65 16.41 0.27
N LEU A 219 17.49 17.07 0.36
CA LEU A 219 16.59 17.27 -0.77
C LEU A 219 17.00 18.55 -1.50
N GLU A 220 17.40 18.44 -2.76
CA GLU A 220 17.63 19.58 -3.64
C GLU A 220 16.53 19.64 -4.71
N LYS A 221 16.10 20.86 -5.05
CA LYS A 221 15.12 21.08 -6.11
C LYS A 221 15.72 20.68 -7.47
N TYR A 222 15.17 19.64 -8.06
CA TYR A 222 15.50 19.12 -9.38
C TYR A 222 14.75 19.89 -10.46
N TYR A 223 15.51 20.46 -11.39
CA TYR A 223 14.98 21.02 -12.64
C TYR A 223 15.35 20.05 -13.77
N PRO A 224 14.38 19.40 -14.45
CA PRO A 224 14.71 18.52 -15.56
C PRO A 224 15.46 19.30 -16.65
N PRO A 225 16.54 18.74 -17.21
CA PRO A 225 17.34 19.44 -18.21
C PRO A 225 16.46 19.83 -19.40
N LEU A 226 16.49 21.11 -19.77
CA LEU A 226 15.77 21.64 -20.93
C LEU A 226 16.15 20.81 -22.16
N LYS A 227 15.17 20.10 -22.73
CA LYS A 227 15.34 19.47 -24.06
C LYS A 227 15.56 20.60 -25.06
N LEU A 228 16.82 20.83 -25.45
CA LEU A 228 17.15 21.68 -26.59
C LEU A 228 16.50 21.07 -27.84
N VAL A 229 15.37 21.63 -28.26
CA VAL A 229 14.81 21.35 -29.59
C VAL A 229 15.82 21.92 -30.58
N LYS A 230 16.51 21.05 -31.34
CA LYS A 230 17.39 21.49 -32.43
C LYS A 230 16.55 22.31 -33.42
N SER A 231 16.75 23.62 -33.37
CA SER A 231 16.26 24.57 -34.37
C SER A 231 16.87 24.21 -35.73
N ASN A 232 16.04 23.70 -36.65
CA ASN A 232 16.40 23.47 -38.05
C ASN A 232 16.35 24.78 -38.88
N TYR A 233 16.68 25.93 -38.29
CA TYR A 233 16.81 27.16 -39.07
C TYR A 233 18.16 27.17 -39.80
N ARG A 234 18.15 26.76 -41.07
CA ARG A 234 19.22 27.07 -42.03
C ARG A 234 19.26 28.60 -42.21
N LEU A 235 20.18 29.26 -41.52
CA LEU A 235 20.55 30.63 -41.85
C LEU A 235 21.28 30.63 -43.19
N ASN A 236 20.58 31.03 -44.26
CA ASN A 236 21.20 31.39 -45.54
C ASN A 236 22.04 32.65 -45.34
N VAL A 237 23.33 32.48 -45.06
CA VAL A 237 24.28 33.60 -45.09
C VAL A 237 24.65 33.85 -46.55
N ALA A 238 23.96 34.81 -47.16
CA ALA A 238 24.36 35.38 -48.45
C ALA A 238 25.70 36.10 -48.27
N SER A 239 26.75 35.56 -48.88
CA SER A 239 28.07 36.19 -48.95
C SER A 239 28.03 37.36 -49.95
N LYS A 240 27.77 38.56 -49.45
CA LYS A 240 28.14 39.79 -50.18
C LYS A 240 29.67 39.97 -50.06
N ARG A 241 30.39 39.51 -51.08
CA ARG A 241 31.76 39.99 -51.36
C ARG A 241 31.67 41.48 -51.71
N LYS A 242 32.33 42.33 -50.94
CA LYS A 242 32.73 43.67 -51.38
C LYS A 242 34.25 43.66 -51.51
N SER A 243 34.69 44.01 -52.73
CA SER A 243 36.00 44.48 -53.18
C SER A 243 37.21 43.66 -52.75
#